data_AF-A0A957AIF2-F1
#
_entry.id   AF-A0A957AIF2-F1
#
_cell.length_a   1.000
_cell.length_b   1.000
_cell.length_c   1.000
_cell.angle_alpha   90.00
_cell.angle_beta   90.00
_cell.angle_gamma   90.00
#
_symmetry.space_group_name_H-M   'P 1'
#
loop_
_entity.id
_entity.type
_entity.pdbx_description
1 polymer ?
#
loop_
_entity_poly.entity_id
_entity_poly.type
_entity_poly.pdbx_seq_one_letter_code
_entity_poly.pdbx_strand_id
1 'polypeptide(L)'
;MGAVQKLATVVIVGLVALSTLLVVYLADENNRMSAEVQEKDEVAVERGIQTYINNCMVCHGPAGEGYSEPGAEGTGRIGAPLGGDTELGRAAQERNQVADPTEREERYKQLVEVINNGRGLMPAWGTGLEGGALLNPEQIHELALMIQSVNWNVVYNDAIETSGGYPTFPPPPATAAPAQTAAPSSNAGDSATSDQFTVESHDIFFQPTELEIPANQDVKILLPNLGAAAHDFSIDELGVQVSL
;
A
#
# COMPACT_ATOMS: atom_id res chain seq x y z
N MET A 1 -0.91 -72.01 -26.05
CA MET A 1 -0.27 -71.29 -24.93
C MET A 1 -0.62 -71.97 -23.62
N GLY A 2 0.37 -72.29 -22.79
CA GLY A 2 0.15 -72.84 -21.45
C GLY A 2 -0.34 -71.79 -20.44
N ALA A 3 -0.88 -72.22 -19.30
CA ALA A 3 -1.43 -71.31 -18.26
C ALA A 3 -0.43 -70.26 -17.78
N VAL A 4 0.85 -70.64 -17.64
CA VAL A 4 1.95 -69.75 -17.26
C VAL A 4 2.18 -68.64 -18.30
N GLN A 5 2.07 -68.97 -19.58
CA GLN A 5 2.25 -68.01 -20.67
C GLN A 5 1.13 -66.96 -20.69
N LYS A 6 -0.11 -67.36 -20.38
CA LYS A 6 -1.26 -66.43 -20.28
C LYS A 6 -1.11 -65.47 -19.10
N LEU A 7 -0.68 -65.96 -17.93
CA LEU A 7 -0.40 -65.12 -16.75
C LEU A 7 0.72 -64.10 -17.04
N ALA A 8 1.81 -64.55 -17.66
CA ALA A 8 2.92 -63.68 -18.04
C ALA A 8 2.47 -62.57 -19.01
N THR A 9 1.64 -62.90 -20.01
CA THR A 9 1.10 -61.90 -20.95
C THR A 9 0.23 -60.86 -20.26
N VAL A 10 -0.63 -61.25 -19.32
CA VAL A 10 -1.49 -60.29 -18.58
C VAL A 10 -0.65 -59.34 -17.72
N VAL A 11 0.36 -59.85 -17.02
CA VAL A 11 1.25 -59.02 -16.20
C VAL A 11 2.04 -58.04 -17.05
N ILE A 12 2.59 -58.50 -18.19
CA ILE A 12 3.34 -57.63 -19.11
C ILE A 12 2.44 -56.54 -19.68
N VAL A 13 1.24 -56.88 -20.15
CA VAL A 13 0.29 -55.90 -20.67
C VAL A 13 -0.13 -54.92 -19.59
N GLY A 14 -0.38 -55.38 -18.36
CA GLY A 14 -0.70 -54.52 -17.22
C GLY A 14 0.42 -53.54 -16.88
N LEU A 15 1.68 -54.01 -16.85
CA LEU A 15 2.84 -53.15 -16.59
C LEU A 15 3.09 -52.16 -17.72
N VAL A 16 2.93 -52.58 -18.98
CA VAL A 16 3.05 -51.68 -20.14
C VAL A 16 1.95 -50.62 -20.11
N ALA A 17 0.71 -50.99 -19.80
CA ALA A 17 -0.40 -50.04 -19.68
C ALA A 17 -0.15 -49.03 -18.54
N LEU A 18 0.26 -49.50 -17.35
CA LEU A 18 0.57 -48.64 -16.21
C LEU A 18 1.76 -47.71 -16.51
N SER A 19 2.83 -48.25 -17.10
CA SER A 19 4.01 -47.46 -17.49
C SER A 19 3.64 -46.39 -18.51
N THR A 20 2.81 -46.75 -19.51
CA THR A 20 2.33 -45.79 -20.52
C THR A 20 1.49 -44.68 -19.89
N LEU A 21 0.61 -45.02 -18.95
CA LEU A 21 -0.23 -44.06 -18.22
C LEU A 21 0.62 -43.11 -17.36
N LEU A 22 1.64 -43.64 -16.68
CA LEU A 22 2.61 -42.83 -15.92
C LEU A 22 3.43 -41.90 -16.83
N VAL A 23 3.88 -42.38 -17.99
CA VAL A 23 4.64 -41.54 -18.94
C VAL A 23 3.77 -40.41 -19.49
N VAL A 24 2.51 -40.68 -19.83
CA VAL A 24 1.55 -39.64 -20.25
C VAL A 24 1.29 -38.64 -19.12
N TYR A 25 1.11 -39.12 -17.89
CA TYR A 25 0.91 -38.27 -16.72
C TYR A 25 2.12 -37.36 -16.44
N LEU A 26 3.34 -37.91 -16.49
CA LEU A 26 4.57 -37.15 -16.30
C LEU A 26 4.83 -36.17 -17.46
N ALA A 27 4.42 -36.51 -18.68
CA ALA A 27 4.52 -35.59 -19.81
C ALA A 27 3.59 -34.37 -19.68
N ASP A 28 2.45 -34.52 -18.98
CA ASP A 28 1.52 -33.42 -18.69
C ASP A 28 1.83 -32.67 -17.36
N GLU A 29 2.82 -33.13 -16.59
CA GLU A 29 3.21 -32.50 -15.32
C GLU A 29 3.60 -31.02 -15.51
N ASN A 30 4.26 -30.69 -16.62
CA ASN A 30 4.66 -29.31 -16.89
C ASN A 30 3.46 -28.36 -17.10
N ASN A 31 2.39 -28.84 -17.73
CA ASN A 31 1.15 -28.07 -17.91
C ASN A 31 0.39 -27.92 -16.59
N ARG A 32 0.36 -28.97 -15.77
CA ARG A 32 -0.28 -28.90 -14.45
C ARG A 32 0.46 -27.94 -13.51
N MET A 33 1.80 -28.01 -13.47
CA MET A 33 2.61 -27.08 -12.69
C MET A 33 2.42 -25.64 -13.17
N SER A 34 2.34 -25.38 -14.47
CA SER A 34 2.17 -24.01 -14.98
C SER A 34 0.77 -23.43 -14.73
N ALA A 35 -0.27 -24.26 -14.71
CA ALA A 35 -1.62 -23.83 -14.32
C ALA A 35 -1.68 -23.44 -12.84
N GLU A 36 -1.08 -24.24 -11.97
CA GLU A 36 -1.01 -23.98 -10.52
C GLU A 36 -0.16 -22.75 -10.17
N VAL A 37 0.90 -22.48 -10.95
CA VAL A 37 1.70 -21.26 -10.79
C VAL A 37 0.90 -20.01 -11.16
N GLN A 38 0.13 -20.04 -12.26
CA GLN A 38 -0.73 -18.92 -12.64
C GLN A 38 -1.80 -18.63 -11.60
N GLU A 39 -2.47 -19.65 -11.06
CA GLU A 39 -3.47 -19.47 -10.01
C GLU A 39 -2.85 -18.85 -8.74
N LYS A 40 -1.65 -19.29 -8.35
CA LYS A 40 -0.94 -18.71 -7.19
C LYS A 40 -0.54 -17.26 -7.44
N ASP A 41 -0.09 -16.93 -8.65
CA ASP A 41 0.27 -15.57 -9.02
C ASP A 41 -0.96 -14.64 -9.00
N GLU A 42 -2.13 -15.10 -9.48
CA GLU A 42 -3.38 -14.33 -9.40
C GLU A 42 -3.78 -14.02 -7.95
N VAL A 43 -3.77 -15.02 -7.07
CA VAL A 43 -4.08 -14.83 -5.65
C VAL A 43 -3.02 -13.95 -4.95
N ALA A 44 -1.75 -14.04 -5.35
CA ALA A 44 -0.69 -13.16 -4.85
C ALA A 44 -0.91 -11.70 -5.30
N VAL A 45 -1.35 -11.49 -6.55
CA VAL A 45 -1.70 -10.16 -7.08
C VAL A 45 -2.85 -9.57 -6.27
N GLU A 46 -3.94 -10.32 -6.04
CA GLU A 46 -5.09 -9.85 -5.24
C GLU A 46 -4.69 -9.43 -3.82
N ARG A 47 -3.87 -10.23 -3.13
CA ARG A 47 -3.35 -9.87 -1.80
C ARG A 47 -2.42 -8.67 -1.84
N GLY A 48 -1.62 -8.56 -2.90
CA GLY A 48 -0.77 -7.40 -3.19
C GLY A 48 -1.58 -6.11 -3.37
N ILE A 49 -2.75 -6.16 -4.02
CA ILE A 49 -3.65 -5.00 -4.21
C ILE A 49 -4.08 -4.43 -2.86
N GLN A 50 -4.54 -5.28 -1.94
CA GLN A 50 -4.98 -4.83 -0.61
C GLN A 50 -3.83 -4.23 0.19
N THR A 51 -2.65 -4.83 0.13
CA THR A 51 -1.45 -4.27 0.77
C THR A 51 -1.08 -2.91 0.17
N TYR A 52 -1.19 -2.77 -1.15
CA TYR A 52 -0.91 -1.53 -1.86
C TYR A 52 -1.88 -0.40 -1.50
N ILE A 53 -3.18 -0.70 -1.47
CA ILE A 53 -4.22 0.27 -1.09
C ILE A 53 -3.95 0.77 0.34
N ASN A 54 -3.61 -0.10 1.27
CA ASN A 54 -3.43 0.31 2.66
C ASN A 54 -2.14 1.11 2.91
N ASN A 55 -1.07 0.88 2.14
CA ASN A 55 0.27 1.36 2.50
C ASN A 55 0.94 2.23 1.43
N CYS A 56 0.68 1.97 0.15
CA CYS A 56 1.47 2.50 -0.94
C CYS A 56 0.72 3.56 -1.77
N MET A 57 -0.60 3.41 -1.89
CA MET A 57 -1.44 4.27 -2.74
C MET A 57 -1.37 5.73 -2.33
N VAL A 58 -1.12 6.04 -1.05
CA VAL A 58 -1.03 7.41 -0.54
C VAL A 58 0.01 8.20 -1.33
N CYS A 59 1.17 7.61 -1.61
CA CYS A 59 2.22 8.26 -2.39
C CYS A 59 2.18 7.89 -3.87
N HIS A 60 1.78 6.66 -4.21
CA HIS A 60 1.89 6.14 -5.58
C HIS A 60 0.60 6.25 -6.41
N GLY A 61 -0.53 6.61 -5.80
CA GLY A 61 -1.82 6.82 -6.46
C GLY A 61 -2.68 5.56 -6.58
N PRO A 62 -4.01 5.70 -6.74
CA PRO A 62 -4.91 4.54 -6.87
C PRO A 62 -4.69 3.72 -8.14
N ALA A 63 -4.13 4.31 -9.20
CA ALA A 63 -3.77 3.62 -10.43
C ALA A 63 -2.24 3.45 -10.59
N GLY A 64 -1.46 3.68 -9.52
CA GLY A 64 0.00 3.66 -9.61
C GLY A 64 0.59 4.80 -10.43
N GLU A 65 -0.18 5.84 -10.73
CA GLU A 65 0.24 6.96 -11.58
C GLU A 65 1.39 7.79 -11.00
N GLY A 66 1.64 7.68 -9.69
CA GLY A 66 2.69 8.39 -8.98
C GLY A 66 2.59 9.89 -9.18
N TYR A 67 3.74 10.53 -9.41
CA TYR A 67 3.88 11.95 -9.75
C TYR A 67 2.84 12.42 -10.77
N SER A 68 1.71 12.95 -10.27
CA SER A 68 0.78 13.74 -11.05
C SER A 68 1.38 15.14 -11.24
N GLU A 69 1.23 15.74 -12.42
CA GLU A 69 1.82 17.06 -12.72
C GLU A 69 1.52 18.11 -11.63
N PRO A 70 2.49 18.98 -11.28
CA PRO A 70 2.24 20.10 -10.37
C PRO A 70 1.19 21.04 -10.98
N GLY A 71 0.04 21.19 -10.32
CA GLY A 71 -0.87 22.33 -10.57
C GLY A 71 -2.20 22.06 -11.26
N ALA A 72 -2.71 20.83 -11.30
CA ALA A 72 -4.15 20.58 -11.55
C ALA A 72 -4.85 20.05 -10.28
N GLU A 73 -6.09 20.50 -10.03
CA GLU A 73 -6.88 20.14 -8.84
C GLU A 73 -7.05 18.61 -8.73
N GLY A 74 -6.45 18.02 -7.67
CA GLY A 74 -6.31 16.56 -7.43
C GLY A 74 -4.95 16.14 -6.83
N THR A 75 -3.95 17.02 -6.94
CA THR A 75 -2.88 17.35 -5.97
C THR A 75 -1.85 16.29 -5.50
N GLY A 76 -0.60 16.43 -5.96
CA GLY A 76 0.54 16.47 -5.01
C GLY A 76 1.23 15.17 -4.60
N ARG A 77 1.05 14.06 -5.33
CA ARG A 77 1.71 12.79 -4.99
C ARG A 77 3.22 12.82 -5.25
N ILE A 78 4.00 12.34 -4.26
CA ILE A 78 5.47 12.31 -4.29
C ILE A 78 6.04 10.93 -4.66
N GLY A 79 5.20 9.92 -4.86
CA GLY A 79 5.66 8.58 -5.23
C GLY A 79 6.01 8.52 -6.71
N ALA A 80 7.02 7.71 -7.04
CA ALA A 80 7.32 7.42 -8.44
C ALA A 80 6.16 6.66 -9.10
N PRO A 81 5.90 6.89 -10.41
CA PRO A 81 4.91 6.13 -11.15
C PRO A 81 5.30 4.64 -11.16
N LEU A 82 4.30 3.79 -10.95
CA LEU A 82 4.34 2.33 -11.02
C LEU A 82 3.48 1.81 -12.18
N GLY A 83 2.48 2.58 -12.61
CA GLY A 83 1.62 2.27 -13.76
C GLY A 83 0.57 3.34 -14.01
N GLY A 84 -0.52 2.98 -14.68
CA GLY A 84 -1.65 3.86 -14.95
C GLY A 84 -1.58 4.61 -16.28
N ASP A 85 -2.60 5.43 -16.54
CA ASP A 85 -2.86 6.03 -17.87
C ASP A 85 -2.18 7.39 -18.14
N THR A 86 -1.46 7.93 -17.17
CA THR A 86 -0.64 9.14 -17.39
C THR A 86 0.56 8.79 -18.28
N GLU A 87 1.19 9.79 -18.92
CA GLU A 87 2.39 9.54 -19.75
C GLU A 87 3.50 8.85 -18.93
N LEU A 88 3.78 9.36 -17.74
CA LEU A 88 4.75 8.77 -16.81
C LEU A 88 4.30 7.40 -16.27
N GLY A 89 3.00 7.22 -16.06
CA GLY A 89 2.39 5.96 -15.64
C GLY A 89 2.56 4.86 -16.67
N ARG A 90 2.26 5.13 -17.94
CA ARG A 90 2.45 4.17 -19.04
C ARG A 90 3.91 3.77 -19.21
N ALA A 91 4.82 4.73 -19.15
CA ALA A 91 6.26 4.45 -19.18
C ALA A 91 6.72 3.61 -17.97
N ALA A 92 6.13 3.80 -16.80
CA ALA A 92 6.39 2.95 -15.65
C ALA A 92 5.82 1.53 -15.81
N GLN A 93 4.60 1.42 -16.34
CA GLN A 93 3.97 0.14 -16.62
C GLN A 93 4.79 -0.69 -17.60
N GLU A 94 5.28 -0.10 -18.69
CA GLU A 94 6.15 -0.77 -19.66
C GLU A 94 7.44 -1.30 -19.02
N ARG A 95 8.03 -0.55 -18.08
CA ARG A 95 9.23 -0.99 -17.34
C ARG A 95 8.95 -2.06 -16.29
N ASN A 96 7.76 -2.07 -15.71
CA ASN A 96 7.40 -2.99 -14.63
C ASN A 96 6.85 -4.31 -15.16
N GLN A 97 6.07 -4.27 -16.24
CA GLN A 97 5.31 -5.39 -16.79
C GLN A 97 5.97 -5.95 -18.05
N VAL A 98 7.29 -6.13 -17.98
CA VAL A 98 8.08 -6.64 -19.11
C VAL A 98 7.70 -8.10 -19.37
N ALA A 99 7.58 -8.46 -20.66
CA ALA A 99 7.21 -9.80 -21.09
C ALA A 99 8.41 -10.76 -21.17
N ASP A 100 9.62 -10.25 -21.41
CA ASP A 100 10.82 -11.10 -21.43
C ASP A 100 11.09 -11.70 -20.04
N PRO A 101 11.23 -13.03 -19.91
CA PRO A 101 11.39 -13.66 -18.60
C PRO A 101 12.64 -13.22 -17.82
N THR A 102 13.74 -12.93 -18.52
CA THR A 102 15.00 -12.54 -17.87
C THR A 102 14.90 -11.12 -17.35
N GLU A 103 14.42 -10.19 -18.19
CA GLU A 103 14.19 -8.80 -17.79
C GLU A 103 13.13 -8.70 -16.69
N ARG A 104 12.10 -9.55 -16.74
CA ARG A 104 11.07 -9.66 -15.69
C ARG A 104 11.66 -10.12 -14.36
N GLU A 105 12.54 -11.12 -14.35
CA GLU A 105 13.20 -11.58 -13.12
C GLU A 105 14.13 -10.51 -12.53
N GLU A 106 14.90 -9.82 -13.37
CA GLU A 106 15.74 -8.70 -12.94
C GLU A 106 14.90 -7.55 -12.36
N ARG A 107 13.79 -7.22 -13.02
CA ARG A 107 12.88 -6.18 -12.54
C ARG A 107 12.23 -6.57 -11.21
N TYR A 108 11.86 -7.84 -11.04
CA TYR A 108 11.32 -8.36 -9.79
C TYR A 108 12.31 -8.14 -8.64
N LYS A 109 13.59 -8.51 -8.84
CA LYS A 109 14.65 -8.32 -7.84
C LYS A 109 14.80 -6.84 -7.46
N GLN A 110 14.78 -5.94 -8.44
CA GLN A 110 14.84 -4.50 -8.19
C GLN A 110 13.65 -4.00 -7.38
N LEU A 111 12.42 -4.44 -7.71
CA LEU A 111 11.21 -4.07 -6.98
C LEU A 111 11.29 -4.53 -5.52
N VAL A 112 11.65 -5.80 -5.29
CA VAL A 112 11.83 -6.37 -3.95
C VAL A 112 12.89 -5.61 -3.17
N GLU A 113 14.03 -5.29 -3.79
CA GLU A 113 15.11 -4.53 -3.14
C GLU A 113 14.66 -3.13 -2.71
N VAL A 114 13.96 -2.41 -3.60
CA VAL A 114 13.44 -1.06 -3.29
C VAL A 114 12.37 -1.11 -2.20
N ILE A 115 11.45 -2.07 -2.23
CA ILE A 115 10.41 -2.18 -1.19
C ILE A 115 11.04 -2.54 0.17
N ASN A 116 12.02 -3.44 0.19
CA ASN A 116 12.69 -3.84 1.43
C ASN A 116 13.47 -2.68 2.07
N ASN A 117 14.24 -1.95 1.27
CA ASN A 117 15.23 -1.00 1.79
C ASN A 117 14.80 0.46 1.69
N GLY A 118 13.70 0.75 0.98
CA GLY A 118 13.32 2.12 0.63
C GLY A 118 14.26 2.72 -0.42
N ARG A 119 13.91 3.92 -0.89
CA ARG A 119 14.72 4.72 -1.81
C ARG A 119 14.32 6.19 -1.80
N GLY A 120 15.26 7.08 -1.51
CA GLY A 120 14.97 8.52 -1.47
C GLY A 120 13.96 8.85 -0.38
N LEU A 121 12.78 9.35 -0.77
CA LEU A 121 11.67 9.62 0.16
C LEU A 121 10.80 8.38 0.45
N MET A 122 10.95 7.30 -0.31
CA MET A 122 10.22 6.06 -0.06
C MET A 122 10.83 5.33 1.16
N PRO A 123 10.04 5.06 2.22
CA PRO A 123 10.53 4.37 3.40
C PRO A 123 10.86 2.90 3.12
N ALA A 124 11.66 2.30 4.01
CA ALA A 124 11.88 0.86 4.03
C ALA A 124 10.65 0.15 4.62
N TRP A 125 10.07 -0.79 3.88
CA TRP A 125 8.90 -1.56 4.33
C TRP A 125 9.26 -2.94 4.86
N GLY A 126 10.39 -3.49 4.40
CA GLY A 126 10.93 -4.77 4.83
C GLY A 126 11.91 -4.65 5.98
N THR A 127 12.59 -5.75 6.28
CA THR A 127 13.57 -5.83 7.36
C THR A 127 14.92 -5.21 6.98
N GLY A 128 14.92 -4.05 6.31
CA GLY A 128 16.15 -3.34 5.97
C GLY A 128 17.08 -3.17 7.20
N LEU A 129 18.34 -2.75 6.94
CA LEU A 129 19.56 -2.77 7.80
C LEU A 129 19.44 -2.41 9.31
N GLU A 130 18.30 -1.96 9.81
CA GLU A 130 18.09 -1.45 11.18
C GLU A 130 16.96 -2.19 11.96
N GLY A 131 16.21 -3.11 11.34
CA GLY A 131 15.16 -3.91 12.00
C GLY A 131 13.81 -3.17 12.23
N GLY A 132 12.71 -3.93 12.37
CA GLY A 132 11.35 -3.39 12.66
C GLY A 132 10.33 -3.38 11.50
N ALA A 133 10.45 -4.29 10.53
CA ALA A 133 9.64 -4.29 9.30
C ALA A 133 8.12 -4.28 9.52
N LEU A 134 7.41 -3.42 8.76
CA LEU A 134 5.94 -3.42 8.68
C LEU A 134 5.43 -4.57 7.81
N LEU A 135 6.17 -4.94 6.76
CA LEU A 135 5.80 -6.01 5.83
C LEU A 135 6.75 -7.20 5.97
N ASN A 136 6.18 -8.40 5.91
CA ASN A 136 6.95 -9.64 5.87
C ASN A 136 7.43 -9.97 4.43
N PRO A 137 8.37 -10.91 4.25
CA PRO A 137 8.92 -11.24 2.93
C PRO A 137 7.87 -11.68 1.89
N GLU A 138 6.82 -12.38 2.31
CA GLU A 138 5.74 -12.80 1.41
C GLU A 138 4.89 -11.61 0.96
N GLN A 139 4.56 -10.67 1.85
CA GLN A 139 3.84 -9.46 1.46
C GLN A 139 4.63 -8.61 0.47
N ILE A 140 5.95 -8.57 0.61
CA ILE A 140 6.84 -7.88 -0.34
C ILE A 140 6.88 -8.62 -1.69
N HIS A 141 6.90 -9.95 -1.66
CA HIS A 141 6.80 -10.77 -2.87
C HIS A 141 5.47 -10.54 -3.60
N GLU A 142 4.34 -10.58 -2.89
CA GLU A 142 3.00 -10.32 -3.42
C GLU A 142 2.89 -8.91 -4.03
N LEU A 143 3.44 -7.89 -3.37
CA LEU A 143 3.50 -6.53 -3.91
C LEU A 143 4.34 -6.44 -5.19
N ALA A 144 5.51 -7.09 -5.23
CA ALA A 144 6.37 -7.09 -6.39
C ALA A 144 5.68 -7.79 -7.57
N LEU A 145 5.05 -8.95 -7.36
CA LEU A 145 4.27 -9.64 -8.38
C LEU A 145 3.11 -8.78 -8.87
N MET A 146 2.35 -8.18 -7.95
CA MET A 146 1.26 -7.26 -8.28
C MET A 146 1.74 -6.14 -9.21
N ILE A 147 2.83 -5.43 -8.87
CA ILE A 147 3.35 -4.36 -9.73
C ILE A 147 3.73 -4.87 -11.15
N GLN A 148 4.17 -6.12 -11.29
CA GLN A 148 4.59 -6.72 -12.56
C GLN A 148 3.48 -7.33 -13.42
N SER A 149 2.28 -7.53 -12.88
CA SER A 149 1.19 -8.20 -13.62
C SER A 149 -0.19 -7.56 -13.47
N VAL A 150 -0.36 -6.62 -12.54
CA VAL A 150 -1.69 -6.08 -12.25
C VAL A 150 -2.25 -5.27 -13.42
N ASN A 151 -3.57 -5.37 -13.59
CA ASN A 151 -4.32 -4.37 -14.33
C ASN A 151 -4.61 -3.18 -13.39
N TRP A 152 -3.93 -2.06 -13.59
CA TRP A 152 -4.04 -0.88 -12.73
C TRP A 152 -5.46 -0.28 -12.64
N ASN A 153 -6.34 -0.58 -13.60
CA ASN A 153 -7.76 -0.19 -13.50
C ASN A 153 -8.50 -0.95 -12.38
N VAL A 154 -8.09 -2.19 -12.07
CA VAL A 154 -8.64 -2.97 -10.95
C VAL A 154 -8.24 -2.31 -9.64
N VAL A 155 -6.95 -2.00 -9.48
CA VAL A 155 -6.44 -1.30 -8.29
C VAL A 155 -7.15 0.03 -8.08
N TYR A 156 -7.34 0.78 -9.17
CA TYR A 156 -8.07 2.04 -9.13
C TYR A 156 -9.50 1.83 -8.61
N ASN A 157 -10.28 0.93 -9.19
CA ASN A 157 -11.66 0.72 -8.80
C ASN A 157 -11.78 0.28 -7.33
N ASP A 158 -10.94 -0.67 -6.89
CA ASP A 158 -10.91 -1.15 -5.49
C ASP A 158 -10.53 -0.02 -4.53
N ALA A 159 -9.57 0.82 -4.91
CA ALA A 159 -9.15 1.98 -4.14
C ALA A 159 -10.28 3.02 -4.01
N ILE A 160 -11.01 3.31 -5.09
CA ILE A 160 -12.14 4.24 -5.07
C ILE A 160 -13.27 3.70 -4.19
N GLU A 161 -13.59 2.42 -4.31
CA GLU A 161 -14.61 1.76 -3.49
C GLU A 161 -14.24 1.81 -2.00
N THR A 162 -12.99 1.48 -1.68
CA THR A 162 -12.49 1.45 -0.29
C THR A 162 -12.44 2.84 0.34
N SER A 163 -12.08 3.87 -0.44
CA SER A 163 -11.91 5.24 0.08
C SER A 163 -13.14 6.14 -0.12
N GLY A 164 -14.19 5.68 -0.79
CA GLY A 164 -15.42 6.44 -1.05
C GLY A 164 -15.26 7.57 -2.08
N GLY A 165 -14.19 7.56 -2.89
CA GLY A 165 -13.87 8.60 -3.86
C GLY A 165 -12.42 8.53 -4.32
N TYR A 166 -11.97 9.50 -5.14
CA TYR A 166 -10.54 9.59 -5.46
C TYR A 166 -9.79 10.09 -4.22
N PRO A 167 -8.83 9.34 -3.68
CA PRO A 167 -8.13 9.74 -2.46
C PRO A 167 -7.24 10.94 -2.76
N THR A 168 -7.68 12.13 -2.39
CA THR A 168 -6.85 13.33 -2.47
C THR A 168 -5.92 13.38 -1.28
N PHE A 169 -4.66 13.79 -1.46
CA PHE A 169 -3.85 14.23 -0.32
C PHE A 169 -4.65 15.32 0.42
N PRO A 170 -4.75 15.30 1.76
CA PRO A 170 -5.29 16.45 2.48
C PRO A 170 -4.49 17.69 2.01
N PRO A 171 -5.16 18.81 1.71
CA PRO A 171 -4.47 19.99 1.22
C PRO A 171 -3.35 20.33 2.20
N PRO A 172 -2.14 20.69 1.72
CA PRO A 172 -1.12 21.22 2.61
C PRO A 172 -1.74 22.36 3.42
N PRO A 173 -1.42 22.51 4.72
CA PRO A 173 -1.95 23.59 5.52
C PRO A 173 -1.74 24.88 4.74
N ALA A 174 -2.83 25.60 4.48
CA ALA A 174 -2.81 26.78 3.62
C ALA A 174 -1.68 27.69 4.11
N THR A 175 -0.65 27.88 3.29
CA THR A 175 0.38 28.88 3.57
C THR A 175 -0.37 30.18 3.70
N ALA A 176 -0.46 30.71 4.92
CA ALA A 176 -1.11 31.97 5.17
C ALA A 176 -0.51 32.98 4.18
N ALA A 177 -1.35 33.57 3.33
CA ALA A 177 -0.95 34.66 2.46
C ALA A 177 -0.18 35.68 3.30
N PRO A 178 0.91 36.28 2.79
CA PRO A 178 1.66 37.25 3.57
C PRO A 178 0.69 38.33 4.01
N ALA A 179 0.44 38.39 5.32
CA ALA A 179 -0.47 39.33 5.90
C ALA A 179 -0.02 40.73 5.46
N GLN A 180 -0.89 41.44 4.77
CA GLN A 180 -0.73 42.87 4.60
C GLN A 180 -0.60 43.46 6.00
N THR A 181 0.50 44.16 6.23
CA THR A 181 0.81 44.84 7.48
C THR A 181 -0.34 45.78 7.85
N ALA A 182 -1.26 45.31 8.68
CA ALA A 182 -2.13 46.17 9.44
C ALA A 182 -1.33 46.70 10.63
N ALA A 183 -1.28 48.03 10.74
CA ALA A 183 -0.65 48.78 11.81
C ALA A 183 -1.16 48.33 13.20
N PRO A 184 -0.36 48.52 14.27
CA PRO A 184 -0.66 47.94 15.57
C PRO A 184 -1.87 48.62 16.18
N SER A 185 -2.93 47.85 16.46
CA SER A 185 -3.92 48.24 17.45
C SER A 185 -3.65 47.45 18.71
N SER A 186 -2.96 48.12 19.63
CA SER A 186 -3.08 47.88 21.05
C SER A 186 -4.55 48.02 21.46
N ASN A 187 -5.16 46.93 21.94
CA ASN A 187 -6.18 46.98 22.98
C ASN A 187 -6.08 45.72 23.82
N ALA A 188 -6.03 45.96 25.12
CA ALA A 188 -6.03 44.97 26.17
C ALA A 188 -7.36 44.20 26.19
N GLY A 189 -7.29 42.93 26.58
CA GLY A 189 -8.39 42.15 27.12
C GLY A 189 -9.57 41.92 26.18
N ASP A 190 -9.65 40.72 25.62
CA ASP A 190 -10.97 40.09 25.48
C ASP A 190 -10.84 38.59 25.76
N SER A 191 -11.37 38.20 26.92
CA SER A 191 -11.79 36.84 27.19
C SER A 191 -13.13 36.60 26.50
N ALA A 192 -13.41 35.34 26.18
CA ALA A 192 -14.71 34.77 25.89
C ALA A 192 -15.30 35.02 24.49
N THR A 193 -15.43 33.92 23.74
CA THR A 193 -16.61 33.55 22.92
C THR A 193 -16.38 32.27 22.10
N SER A 194 -15.20 31.64 22.20
CA SER A 194 -15.04 30.27 21.72
C SER A 194 -15.10 29.30 22.90
N ASP A 195 -16.19 28.54 23.00
CA ASP A 195 -16.27 27.33 23.84
C ASP A 195 -15.46 26.18 23.20
N GLN A 196 -14.59 26.49 22.24
CA GLN A 196 -13.86 25.56 21.41
C GLN A 196 -12.37 25.91 21.41
N PHE A 197 -11.55 24.95 21.83
CA PHE A 197 -10.10 25.07 21.95
C PHE A 197 -9.44 23.96 21.11
N THR A 198 -8.30 24.23 20.49
CA THR A 198 -7.60 23.24 19.65
C THR A 198 -6.28 22.84 20.28
N VAL A 199 -6.03 21.53 20.34
CA VAL A 199 -4.76 20.92 20.75
C VAL A 199 -4.31 19.97 19.65
N GLU A 200 -3.33 20.39 18.87
CA GLU A 200 -2.74 19.61 17.78
C GLU A 200 -1.92 18.45 18.35
N SER A 201 -2.12 17.24 17.82
CA SER A 201 -1.41 16.03 18.23
C SER A 201 -0.38 15.67 17.16
N HIS A 202 0.91 15.65 17.50
CA HIS A 202 2.01 15.22 16.63
C HIS A 202 2.63 13.93 17.18
N ASP A 203 3.50 13.28 16.39
CA ASP A 203 4.07 11.96 16.71
C ASP A 203 4.66 11.79 18.12
N ILE A 204 5.21 12.87 18.69
CA ILE A 204 5.84 12.83 20.01
C ILE A 204 5.51 14.04 20.89
N PHE A 205 4.58 14.92 20.48
CA PHE A 205 4.26 16.14 21.23
C PHE A 205 2.87 16.71 20.89
N PHE A 206 2.35 17.56 21.77
CA PHE A 206 1.12 18.32 21.56
C PHE A 206 1.42 19.81 21.42
N GLN A 207 0.60 20.52 20.65
CA GLN A 207 0.69 21.97 20.49
C GLN A 207 -0.69 22.63 20.57
N PRO A 208 -0.93 23.57 21.50
CA PRO A 208 0.00 24.07 22.52
C PRO A 208 0.23 23.05 23.65
N THR A 209 1.33 23.22 24.40
CA THR A 209 1.65 22.39 25.57
C THR A 209 0.92 22.84 26.84
N GLU A 210 0.34 24.03 26.84
CA GLU A 210 -0.52 24.58 27.91
C GLU A 210 -1.77 25.21 27.30
N LEU A 211 -2.90 25.04 27.98
CA LEU A 211 -4.19 25.56 27.56
C LEU A 211 -4.90 26.21 28.75
N GLU A 212 -5.34 27.45 28.60
CA GLU A 212 -6.15 28.16 29.59
C GLU A 212 -7.63 28.12 29.17
N ILE A 213 -8.50 27.61 30.06
CA ILE A 213 -9.95 27.47 29.81
C ILE A 213 -10.76 28.15 30.94
N PRO A 214 -11.99 28.62 30.65
CA PRO A 214 -12.87 29.17 31.67
C PRO A 214 -13.26 28.10 32.71
N ALA A 215 -13.15 28.47 33.99
CA ALA A 215 -13.49 27.56 35.09
C ALA A 215 -15.00 27.29 35.16
N ASN A 216 -15.36 26.04 35.46
CA ASN A 216 -16.75 25.56 35.65
C ASN A 216 -17.68 25.79 34.44
N GLN A 217 -17.13 25.74 33.22
CA GLN A 217 -17.90 25.81 31.99
C GLN A 217 -17.57 24.59 31.13
N ASP A 218 -18.58 24.09 30.41
CA ASP A 218 -18.36 23.06 29.40
C ASP A 218 -17.57 23.67 28.25
N VAL A 219 -16.47 23.01 27.88
CA VAL A 219 -15.63 23.42 26.75
C VAL A 219 -15.42 22.24 25.82
N LYS A 220 -15.27 22.53 24.54
CA LYS A 220 -14.97 21.56 23.49
C LYS A 220 -13.48 21.65 23.14
N ILE A 221 -12.78 20.53 23.22
CA ILE A 221 -11.40 20.44 22.75
C ILE A 221 -11.39 19.70 21.41
N LEU A 222 -10.81 20.31 20.38
CA LEU A 222 -10.50 19.67 19.10
C LEU A 222 -9.09 19.11 19.16
N LEU A 223 -8.96 17.84 18.82
CA LEU A 223 -7.69 17.13 18.78
C LEU A 223 -7.40 16.57 17.40
N PRO A 224 -6.94 17.41 16.45
CA PRO A 224 -6.48 16.91 15.17
C PRO A 224 -5.19 16.10 15.36
N ASN A 225 -5.16 14.88 14.82
CA ASN A 225 -3.92 14.12 14.66
C ASN A 225 -3.18 14.60 13.41
N LEU A 226 -2.03 15.25 13.63
CA LEU A 226 -1.10 15.76 12.63
C LEU A 226 0.23 14.96 12.60
N GLY A 227 0.31 13.87 13.36
CA GLY A 227 1.42 12.91 13.31
C GLY A 227 1.26 11.88 12.19
N ALA A 228 2.34 11.18 11.89
CA ALA A 228 2.37 10.04 10.99
C ALA A 228 1.69 8.79 11.57
N ALA A 229 1.73 8.60 12.90
CA ALA A 229 1.07 7.50 13.58
C ALA A 229 -0.35 7.89 14.06
N ALA A 230 -1.23 6.89 14.23
CA ALA A 230 -2.48 7.09 14.95
C ALA A 230 -2.18 7.31 16.45
N HIS A 231 -2.82 8.31 17.05
CA HIS A 231 -2.62 8.66 18.46
C HIS A 231 -3.94 8.53 19.21
N ASP A 232 -3.92 7.83 20.34
CA ASP A 232 -4.98 7.96 21.33
C ASP A 232 -4.72 9.21 22.20
N PHE A 233 -5.78 9.86 22.65
CA PHE A 233 -5.74 10.96 23.60
C PHE A 233 -6.38 10.55 24.92
N SER A 234 -5.68 10.74 26.03
CA SER A 234 -6.23 10.53 27.36
C SER A 234 -5.92 11.67 28.34
N ILE A 235 -6.85 11.91 29.25
CA ILE A 235 -6.66 12.76 30.43
C ILE A 235 -7.05 11.92 31.65
N ASP A 236 -6.07 11.28 32.27
CA ASP A 236 -6.30 10.28 33.33
C ASP A 236 -7.03 10.86 34.55
N GLU A 237 -6.67 12.08 34.95
CA GLU A 237 -7.27 12.76 36.11
C GLU A 237 -8.76 13.08 35.92
N LEU A 238 -9.19 13.21 34.66
CA LEU A 238 -10.58 13.48 34.27
C LEU A 238 -11.29 12.23 33.74
N GLY A 239 -10.58 11.10 33.59
CA GLY A 239 -11.10 9.86 33.01
C GLY A 239 -11.51 9.97 31.54
N VAL A 240 -10.91 10.90 30.77
CA VAL A 240 -11.21 11.09 29.34
C VAL A 240 -10.30 10.21 28.51
N GLN A 241 -10.86 9.47 27.56
CA GLN A 241 -10.12 8.65 26.58
C GLN A 241 -10.80 8.76 25.21
N VAL A 242 -10.04 9.10 24.19
CA VAL A 242 -10.50 9.25 22.80
C VAL A 242 -9.49 8.57 21.89
N SER A 243 -9.95 7.62 21.08
CA SER A 243 -9.15 7.07 19.98
C SER A 243 -9.40 7.90 18.72
N LEU A 244 -8.33 8.41 18.11
CA LEU A 244 -8.38 9.25 16.90
C LEU A 244 -8.19 8.43 15.63
#